data_AF-A0A061NQH0-F1
#
_entry.id   AF-A0A061NQH0-F1
#
_cell.length_a   1.000
_cell.length_b   1.000
_cell.length_c   1.000
_cell.angle_alpha   90.00
_cell.angle_beta   90.00
_cell.angle_gamma   90.00
#
_symmetry.space_group_name_H-M   'P 1'
#
loop_
_entity.id
_entity.type
_entity.pdbx_description
1 polymer ?
#
loop_
_entity_poly.entity_id
_entity_poly.type
_entity_poly.pdbx_seq_one_letter_code
_entity_poly.pdbx_strand_id
1 'polypeptide(L)'
;MHGQHQKEKGWWLASDRWSYSWAVAHSMRWYLSGSTTGLTAREADRAQDLRPGDVICYDFNGDGEWNHTAIVVAFNHEQEPLVNAQTANSRNRYWKYEDSTAWTPDIKYKFFKVNDHIST
;
A
#
# COMPACT_ATOMS: atom_id res chain seq x y z
N MET A 1 2.88 0.80 -17.77
CA MET A 1 1.66 0.56 -16.95
C MET A 1 0.78 -0.44 -17.71
N HIS A 2 0.24 -1.47 -17.05
CA HIS A 2 -0.51 -2.57 -17.68
C HIS A 2 -2.03 -2.30 -17.65
N GLY A 3 -2.81 -2.84 -18.59
CA GLY A 3 -4.29 -2.83 -18.55
C GLY A 3 -4.98 -1.52 -18.97
N GLN A 4 -4.27 -0.63 -19.66
CA GLN A 4 -4.75 0.70 -20.04
C GLN A 4 -6.12 0.65 -20.76
N HIS A 5 -7.03 1.55 -20.39
CA HIS A 5 -8.41 1.71 -20.88
C HIS A 5 -9.51 0.80 -20.28
N GLN A 6 -9.17 -0.19 -19.45
CA GLN A 6 -10.12 -0.95 -18.63
C GLN A 6 -9.91 -0.57 -17.15
N LYS A 7 -10.92 0.00 -16.48
CA LYS A 7 -10.76 0.52 -15.10
C LYS A 7 -10.51 -0.61 -14.10
N GLU A 8 -11.08 -1.77 -14.36
CA GLU A 8 -11.00 -2.98 -13.55
C GLU A 8 -9.70 -3.78 -13.76
N LYS A 9 -8.82 -3.38 -14.69
CA LYS A 9 -7.59 -4.13 -14.99
C LYS A 9 -6.33 -3.28 -14.90
N GLY A 10 -5.28 -3.93 -14.41
CA GLY A 10 -3.94 -3.37 -14.38
C GLY A 10 -3.75 -2.30 -13.31
N TRP A 11 -2.62 -1.60 -13.36
CA TRP A 11 -2.27 -0.46 -12.52
C TRP A 11 -1.79 0.67 -13.42
N TRP A 12 -2.60 1.73 -13.56
CA TRP A 12 -2.30 2.80 -14.51
C TRP A 12 -2.99 4.12 -14.21
N LEU A 13 -2.30 5.20 -14.59
CA LEU A 13 -2.80 6.58 -14.72
C LEU A 13 -2.56 7.04 -16.15
N ALA A 14 -3.55 7.61 -16.80
CA ALA A 14 -3.40 8.20 -18.13
C ALA A 14 -4.31 9.42 -18.28
N SER A 15 -3.71 10.62 -18.29
CA SER A 15 -4.42 11.90 -18.36
C SER A 15 -5.49 12.00 -17.26
N ASP A 16 -6.77 11.93 -17.63
CA ASP A 16 -7.97 12.05 -16.79
C ASP A 16 -8.59 10.68 -16.44
N ARG A 17 -7.91 9.58 -16.76
CA ARG A 17 -8.37 8.21 -16.52
C ARG A 17 -7.37 7.41 -15.68
N TRP A 18 -7.89 6.48 -14.90
CA TRP A 18 -7.11 5.61 -14.02
C TRP A 18 -7.81 4.26 -13.80
N SER A 19 -7.04 3.25 -13.38
CA SER A 19 -7.58 1.99 -12.87
C SER A 19 -8.10 2.13 -11.44
N TYR A 20 -9.02 1.25 -11.03
CA TYR A 20 -9.47 1.16 -9.64
C TYR A 20 -8.33 0.81 -8.70
N SER A 21 -7.45 -0.11 -9.11
CA SER A 21 -6.26 -0.44 -8.34
C SER A 21 -5.42 0.79 -8.03
N TRP A 22 -5.33 1.77 -8.95
CA TRP A 22 -4.62 3.01 -8.69
C TRP A 22 -5.39 3.91 -7.70
N ALA A 23 -6.69 4.12 -7.89
CA ALA A 23 -7.42 5.09 -7.07
C ALA A 23 -8.02 4.57 -5.75
N VAL A 24 -8.17 3.25 -5.56
CA VAL A 24 -8.95 2.67 -4.47
C VAL A 24 -8.11 1.66 -3.68
N ALA A 25 -7.97 1.88 -2.37
CA ALA A 25 -7.16 1.05 -1.46
C ALA A 25 -7.54 -0.44 -1.52
N HIS A 26 -8.85 -0.73 -1.50
CA HIS A 26 -9.35 -2.11 -1.59
C HIS A 26 -8.91 -2.80 -2.89
N SER A 27 -9.06 -2.12 -4.02
CA SER A 27 -8.62 -2.63 -5.31
C SER A 27 -7.09 -2.76 -5.41
N MET A 28 -6.34 -1.83 -4.80
CA MET A 28 -4.88 -1.89 -4.74
C MET A 28 -4.40 -3.14 -4.00
N ARG A 29 -4.96 -3.44 -2.82
CA ARG A 29 -4.60 -4.63 -2.04
C ARG A 29 -4.78 -5.91 -2.85
N TRP A 30 -5.93 -6.08 -3.51
CA TRP A 30 -6.19 -7.28 -4.31
C TRP A 30 -5.29 -7.35 -5.55
N TYR A 31 -5.04 -6.22 -6.19
CA TYR A 31 -4.12 -6.13 -7.31
C TYR A 31 -2.71 -6.57 -6.91
N LEU A 32 -2.18 -6.08 -5.78
CA LEU A 32 -0.84 -6.46 -5.30
C LEU A 32 -0.73 -7.93 -4.90
N SER A 33 -1.79 -8.55 -4.38
CA SER A 33 -1.81 -9.99 -4.06
C SER A 33 -1.76 -10.90 -5.30
N GLY A 34 -2.21 -10.44 -6.46
CA GLY A 34 -2.42 -11.31 -7.63
C GLY A 34 -1.71 -10.91 -8.93
N SER A 35 -1.14 -9.70 -8.99
CA SER A 35 -0.50 -9.20 -10.21
C SER A 35 0.78 -9.96 -10.55
N THR A 36 0.84 -10.49 -11.77
CA THR A 36 2.02 -11.17 -12.34
C THR A 36 2.74 -10.34 -13.40
N THR A 37 2.21 -9.16 -13.77
CA THR A 37 2.75 -8.29 -14.82
C THR A 37 2.60 -6.82 -14.46
N GLY A 38 3.56 -5.98 -14.85
CA GLY A 38 3.57 -4.56 -14.49
C GLY A 38 4.04 -4.34 -13.06
N LEU A 39 3.31 -3.54 -12.27
CA LEU A 39 3.55 -3.45 -10.83
C LEU A 39 3.19 -4.80 -10.21
N THR A 40 4.17 -5.46 -9.59
CA THR A 40 4.00 -6.72 -8.87
C THR A 40 4.60 -6.60 -7.47
N ALA A 41 4.13 -7.42 -6.54
CA ALA A 41 4.62 -7.46 -5.18
C ALA A 41 4.50 -8.87 -4.62
N ARG A 42 5.15 -9.11 -3.48
CA ARG A 42 4.95 -10.31 -2.66
C ARG A 42 4.52 -9.91 -1.26
N GLU A 43 3.67 -10.72 -0.64
CA GLU A 43 3.30 -10.50 0.75
C GLU A 43 4.50 -10.73 1.67
N ALA A 44 4.54 -9.96 2.77
CA ALA A 44 5.46 -10.15 3.89
C ALA A 44 4.66 -10.33 5.18
N ASP A 45 5.25 -11.05 6.13
CA ASP A 45 4.57 -11.39 7.37
C ASP A 45 4.66 -10.26 8.41
N ARG A 46 5.73 -9.46 8.37
CA ARG A 46 6.00 -8.42 9.36
C ARG A 46 6.34 -7.09 8.72
N ALA A 47 5.99 -6.00 9.40
CA ALA A 47 6.30 -4.64 8.98
C ALA A 47 7.82 -4.40 8.87
N GLN A 48 8.62 -5.02 9.74
CA GLN A 48 10.07 -4.92 9.76
C GLN A 48 10.74 -5.63 8.58
N ASP A 49 10.03 -6.51 7.88
CA ASP A 49 10.56 -7.17 6.67
C ASP A 49 10.47 -6.25 5.44
N LEU A 50 9.81 -5.10 5.55
CA LEU A 50 9.66 -4.12 4.47
C LEU A 50 10.94 -3.31 4.23
N ARG A 51 10.95 -2.56 3.13
CA ARG A 51 11.97 -1.57 2.77
C ARG A 51 11.34 -0.30 2.20
N PRO A 52 12.07 0.83 2.07
CA PRO A 52 11.53 2.00 1.39
C PRO A 52 11.03 1.66 -0.01
N GLY A 53 9.82 2.12 -0.35
CA GLY A 53 9.10 1.77 -1.58
C GLY A 53 8.04 0.68 -1.42
N ASP A 54 8.08 -0.09 -0.33
CA ASP A 54 7.08 -1.10 -0.02
C ASP A 54 5.75 -0.48 0.45
N VAL A 55 4.68 -1.26 0.40
CA VAL A 55 3.32 -0.80 0.67
C VAL A 55 2.74 -1.51 1.89
N ILE A 56 2.01 -0.73 2.71
CA ILE A 56 1.16 -1.23 3.79
C ILE A 56 -0.29 -0.95 3.42
N CYS A 57 -1.15 -1.95 3.48
CA CYS A 57 -2.60 -1.82 3.38
C CYS A 57 -3.23 -1.92 4.77
N TYR A 58 -4.26 -1.12 5.02
CA TYR A 58 -4.97 -1.04 6.30
C TYR A 58 -6.45 -1.34 6.08
N ASP A 59 -6.97 -2.26 6.87
CA ASP A 59 -8.39 -2.49 7.08
C ASP A 59 -8.66 -2.02 8.52
N PHE A 60 -9.22 -0.83 8.66
CA PHE A 60 -9.30 -0.14 9.94
C PHE A 60 -10.24 -0.81 10.92
N ASN A 61 -11.32 -1.44 10.43
CA ASN A 61 -12.36 -2.05 11.26
C ASN A 61 -12.24 -3.57 11.33
N GLY A 62 -11.32 -4.17 10.57
CA GLY A 62 -11.12 -5.61 10.51
C GLY A 62 -12.27 -6.37 9.84
N ASP A 63 -13.06 -5.70 8.98
CA ASP A 63 -14.23 -6.25 8.31
C ASP A 63 -13.92 -6.83 6.92
N GLY A 64 -12.65 -6.76 6.50
CA GLY A 64 -12.17 -7.19 5.19
C GLY A 64 -12.17 -6.08 4.15
N GLU A 65 -12.73 -4.90 4.45
CA GLU A 65 -12.65 -3.72 3.59
C GLU A 65 -11.35 -2.94 3.83
N TRP A 66 -10.36 -3.14 2.95
CA TRP A 66 -9.12 -2.36 3.00
C TRP A 66 -9.35 -0.89 2.63
N ASN A 67 -9.37 -0.02 3.65
CA ASN A 67 -9.76 1.38 3.51
C ASN A 67 -8.58 2.29 3.13
N HIS A 68 -7.34 1.89 3.44
CA HIS A 68 -6.18 2.77 3.28
C HIS A 68 -4.92 2.05 2.81
N THR A 69 -4.03 2.80 2.18
CA THR A 69 -2.68 2.34 1.82
C THR A 69 -1.67 3.44 2.10
N ALA A 70 -0.46 3.04 2.49
CA ALA A 70 0.67 3.93 2.70
C ALA A 70 1.95 3.32 2.14
N ILE A 71 2.90 4.18 1.77
CA ILE A 71 4.20 3.76 1.24
C ILE A 71 5.24 3.93 2.34
N VAL A 72 6.04 2.91 2.57
CA VAL A 72 7.21 2.96 3.46
C VAL A 72 8.25 3.87 2.84
N VAL A 73 8.72 4.87 3.58
CA VAL A 73 9.71 5.85 3.10
C VAL A 73 10.99 5.86 3.91
N ALA A 74 10.95 5.41 5.16
CA ALA A 74 12.09 5.38 6.06
C ALA A 74 11.83 4.40 7.20
N PHE A 75 12.80 4.29 8.11
CA PHE A 75 12.71 3.53 9.35
C PHE A 75 13.13 4.43 10.51
N ASN A 76 12.49 4.26 11.67
CA ASN A 76 12.91 4.94 12.89
C ASN A 76 14.14 4.27 13.51
N HIS A 77 14.59 4.76 14.67
CA HIS A 77 15.75 4.23 15.38
C HIS A 77 15.56 2.80 15.93
N GLU A 78 14.32 2.35 16.05
CA GLU A 78 13.93 1.00 16.49
C GLU A 78 13.74 0.03 15.31
N GLN A 79 14.09 0.44 14.09
CA GLN A 79 13.87 -0.33 12.85
C GLN A 79 12.40 -0.60 12.53
N GLU A 80 11.51 0.30 12.96
CA GLU A 80 10.10 0.27 12.59
C GLU A 80 9.82 1.19 11.39
N PRO A 81 8.95 0.80 10.45
CA PRO A 81 8.66 1.62 9.27
C PRO A 81 8.06 2.99 9.59
N LEU A 82 8.45 3.98 8.79
CA LEU A 82 7.81 5.29 8.68
C LEU A 82 7.17 5.40 7.30
N VAL A 83 5.94 5.91 7.26
CA VAL A 83 5.13 5.93 6.05
C VAL A 83 4.73 7.33 5.62
N ASN A 84 4.49 7.48 4.32
CA ASN A 84 3.75 8.60 3.75
C ASN A 84 2.41 8.12 3.19
N ALA A 85 1.39 8.97 3.31
CA ALA A 85 0.07 8.74 2.77
C ALA A 85 -0.60 10.06 2.33
N GLN A 86 -1.63 9.96 1.49
CA GLN A 86 -2.14 11.10 0.72
C GLN A 86 -3.57 11.56 1.06
N THR A 87 -4.34 10.79 1.85
CA THR A 87 -5.70 11.18 2.28
C THR A 87 -5.70 12.43 3.16
N ALA A 88 -4.73 12.53 4.05
CA ALA A 88 -4.35 13.72 4.78
C ALA A 88 -2.82 13.80 4.71
N ASN A 89 -2.25 15.01 4.81
CA ASN A 89 -0.80 15.17 4.76
C ASN A 89 -0.15 14.35 5.89
N SER A 90 0.47 13.25 5.51
CA SER A 90 1.10 12.28 6.41
C SER A 90 2.51 12.07 5.91
N ARG A 91 3.49 12.58 6.67
CA ARG A 91 4.91 12.51 6.34
C ARG A 91 5.67 11.85 7.48
N ASN A 92 6.44 10.81 7.17
CA ASN A 92 7.25 10.06 8.14
C ASN A 92 6.42 9.62 9.36
N ARG A 93 5.16 9.24 9.14
CA ARG A 93 4.25 8.83 10.22
C ARG A 93 4.58 7.42 10.66
N TYR A 94 4.40 7.12 11.94
CA TYR A 94 4.55 5.76 12.44
C TYR A 94 3.54 4.82 11.80
N TRP A 95 4.01 3.69 11.28
CA TRP A 95 3.24 2.84 10.38
C TRP A 95 1.97 2.25 10.98
N LYS A 96 1.92 2.03 12.31
CA LYS A 96 0.74 1.44 12.98
C LYS A 96 -0.50 2.32 12.93
N TYR A 97 -0.34 3.61 12.63
CA TYR A 97 -1.49 4.52 12.48
C TYR A 97 -2.35 4.69 13.76
N GLU A 98 -1.85 4.29 14.94
CA GLU A 98 -2.56 4.33 16.24
C GLU A 98 -3.03 5.74 16.64
N ASP A 99 -2.38 6.77 16.09
CA ASP A 99 -2.70 8.18 16.28
C ASP A 99 -3.76 8.70 15.28
N SER A 100 -4.37 7.83 14.48
CA SER A 100 -5.37 8.19 13.46
C SER A 100 -6.78 8.14 14.01
N THR A 101 -7.63 9.09 13.62
CA THR A 101 -9.07 9.05 13.94
C THR A 101 -9.80 7.88 13.28
N ALA A 102 -9.21 7.27 12.25
CA ALA A 102 -9.74 6.08 11.59
C ALA A 102 -9.27 4.78 12.26
N TRP A 103 -8.28 4.83 13.16
CA TRP A 103 -7.74 3.64 13.79
C TRP A 103 -8.75 3.01 14.75
N THR A 104 -8.80 1.67 14.78
CA THR A 104 -9.55 0.90 15.76
C THR A 104 -8.71 -0.26 16.29
N PRO A 105 -9.06 -0.84 17.45
CA PRO A 105 -8.40 -2.04 17.96
C PRO A 105 -8.49 -3.26 17.02
N ASP A 106 -9.47 -3.29 16.12
CA ASP A 106 -9.71 -4.42 15.20
C ASP A 106 -8.86 -4.36 13.92
N ILE A 107 -8.10 -3.27 13.74
CA ILE A 107 -7.30 -2.99 12.55
C ILE A 107 -6.48 -4.20 12.09
N LYS A 108 -6.50 -4.45 10.78
CA LYS A 108 -5.69 -5.46 10.11
C LYS A 108 -4.73 -4.79 9.13
N TYR A 109 -3.56 -5.42 8.97
CA TYR A 109 -2.52 -4.96 8.07
C TYR A 109 -2.23 -6.02 7.02
N LYS A 110 -1.83 -5.55 5.83
CA LYS A 110 -1.14 -6.36 4.84
C LYS A 110 0.12 -5.66 4.38
N PHE A 111 1.21 -6.39 4.38
CA PHE A 111 2.53 -5.88 4.01
C PHE A 111 2.90 -6.43 2.64
N PHE A 112 3.26 -5.54 1.72
CA PHE A 112 3.63 -5.89 0.36
C PHE A 112 5.03 -5.37 0.04
N LYS A 113 5.93 -6.30 -0.26
CA LYS A 113 7.24 -5.97 -0.82
C LYS A 113 7.12 -5.81 -2.31
N VAL A 114 7.32 -4.59 -2.80
CA VAL A 114 7.23 -4.31 -4.23
C VAL A 114 8.40 -4.99 -4.92
N ASN A 115 8.12 -5.69 -6.03
CA ASN A 115 9.17 -6.28 -6.84
C ASN A 115 9.73 -5.20 -7.77
N ASP A 116 10.59 -4.34 -7.24
CA ASP A 116 11.38 -3.41 -8.02
C ASP A 116 12.77 -4.00 -8.23
N HIS A 117 13.03 -4.47 -9.46
CA HIS A 117 14.38 -4.80 -9.90
C HIS A 117 15.16 -3.49 -10.13
N ILE A 118 15.55 -2.83 -9.05
CA ILE A 118 16.63 -1.84 -9.13
C ILE A 118 17.91 -2.63 -8.93
N SER A 119 18.43 -3.19 -10.03
CA SER A 119 19.83 -3.59 -10.08
C SER A 119 20.66 -2.34 -9.88
N THR A 120 21.40 -2.27 -8.77
CA THR A 120 22.51 -1.33 -8.58
C THR A 120 23.75 -1.82 -9.32
#